data_AF-A0A165HV27-F1
#
_entry.id   AF-A0A165HV27-F1
#
_cell.length_a   1.000
_cell.length_b   1.000
_cell.length_c   1.000
_cell.angle_alpha   90.00
_cell.angle_beta   90.00
_cell.angle_gamma   90.00
#
_symmetry.space_group_name_H-M   'P 1'
#
loop_
_entity.id
_entity.type
_entity.pdbx_description
1 polymer ?
#
loop_
_entity_poly.entity_id
_entity_poly.type
_entity_poly.pdbx_seq_one_letter_code
_entity_poly.pdbx_strand_id
1 'polypeptide(L)'
;MTVTDAEGDALIAALGAAQSAVRAHTFPALVEEEVTDDGETFMALRCPRCDGIVSDGDLFAISPAEHWAPNEYPDDDSFDHRRIYFDSEERPYLEETMYYSHGDAPGHAVSLPDGWTEDWT
;
A
#
# COMPACT_ATOMS: atom_id res chain seq x y z
N MET A 1 14.34 -30.89 10.88
CA MET A 1 13.25 -31.13 9.91
C MET A 1 13.86 -30.98 8.54
N THR A 2 14.01 -32.05 7.77
CA THR A 2 14.54 -32.00 6.40
C THR A 2 13.34 -31.81 5.47
N VAL A 3 13.22 -30.64 4.87
CA VAL A 3 12.24 -30.38 3.79
C VAL A 3 12.71 -31.19 2.58
N THR A 4 11.82 -32.01 2.02
CA THR A 4 12.12 -32.74 0.78
C THR A 4 11.96 -31.84 -0.43
N ASP A 5 12.65 -32.12 -1.53
CA ASP A 5 12.58 -31.31 -2.76
C ASP A 5 11.12 -31.14 -3.25
N ALA A 6 10.32 -32.22 -3.21
CA ALA A 6 8.91 -32.19 -3.58
C ALA A 6 8.03 -31.31 -2.68
N GLU A 7 8.34 -31.22 -1.39
CA GLU A 7 7.66 -30.29 -0.46
C GLU A 7 8.10 -28.84 -0.72
N GLY A 8 9.37 -28.62 -1.04
CA GLY A 8 9.90 -27.31 -1.42
C GLY A 8 9.26 -26.77 -2.71
N ASP A 9 9.17 -27.60 -3.74
CA ASP A 9 8.53 -27.25 -5.02
C ASP A 9 7.05 -26.88 -4.83
N ALA A 10 6.34 -27.60 -3.97
CA ALA A 10 4.94 -27.30 -3.65
C ALA A 10 4.78 -25.94 -2.95
N LEU A 11 5.70 -25.58 -2.04
CA LEU A 11 5.70 -24.27 -1.37
C LEU A 11 5.99 -23.13 -2.35
N ILE A 12 6.94 -23.32 -3.28
CA ILE A 12 7.25 -22.34 -4.33
C ILE A 12 6.03 -22.13 -5.23
N ALA A 13 5.38 -23.22 -5.65
CA ALA A 13 4.16 -23.14 -6.46
C ALA A 13 3.02 -22.43 -5.72
N ALA A 14 2.85 -22.70 -4.42
CA ALA A 14 1.86 -22.05 -3.58
C ALA A 14 2.12 -20.54 -3.43
N LEU A 15 3.38 -20.13 -3.23
CA LEU A 15 3.76 -18.73 -3.15
C LEU A 15 3.45 -17.99 -4.46
N GLY A 16 3.85 -18.56 -5.61
CA GLY A 16 3.55 -17.97 -6.92
C GLY A 16 2.05 -17.86 -7.20
N ALA A 17 1.27 -18.87 -6.79
CA ALA A 17 -0.19 -18.83 -6.89
C ALA A 17 -0.80 -17.76 -5.98
N ALA A 18 -0.30 -17.61 -4.75
CA ALA A 18 -0.75 -16.58 -3.82
C ALA A 18 -0.46 -15.17 -4.35
N GLN A 19 0.77 -14.91 -4.83
CA GLN A 19 1.12 -13.63 -5.46
C GLN A 19 0.23 -13.32 -6.68
N SER A 20 -0.04 -14.33 -7.51
CA SER A 20 -0.94 -14.18 -8.66
C SER A 20 -2.38 -13.85 -8.22
N ALA A 21 -2.87 -14.51 -7.16
CA ALA A 21 -4.19 -14.26 -6.61
C ALA A 21 -4.31 -12.85 -6.01
N VAL A 22 -3.26 -12.37 -5.33
CA VAL A 22 -3.20 -10.99 -4.79
C VAL A 22 -3.28 -9.97 -5.92
N ARG A 23 -2.48 -10.12 -6.98
CA ARG A 23 -2.49 -9.20 -8.15
C ARG A 23 -3.83 -9.18 -8.88
N ALA A 24 -4.54 -10.31 -8.90
CA ALA A 24 -5.86 -10.41 -9.51
C ALA A 24 -7.00 -9.94 -8.59
N HIS A 25 -6.71 -9.67 -7.31
CA HIS A 25 -7.70 -9.25 -6.34
C HIS A 25 -7.94 -7.74 -6.43
N THR A 26 -9.19 -7.33 -6.19
CA THR A 26 -9.53 -5.91 -6.04
C THR A 26 -9.65 -5.61 -4.56
N PHE A 27 -8.81 -4.73 -4.05
CA PHE A 27 -8.90 -4.24 -2.67
C PHE A 27 -9.82 -3.02 -2.59
N PRO A 28 -10.44 -2.74 -1.42
CA PRO A 28 -11.18 -1.51 -1.22
C PRO A 28 -10.28 -0.29 -1.44
N ALA A 29 -10.73 0.65 -2.26
CA ALA A 29 -10.03 1.90 -2.47
C ALA A 29 -10.13 2.80 -1.21
N LEU A 30 -9.07 3.52 -0.91
CA LEU A 30 -9.10 4.65 0.01
C LEU A 30 -10.11 5.68 -0.49
N VAL A 31 -10.71 6.42 0.44
CA VAL A 31 -11.75 7.41 0.15
C VAL A 31 -11.21 8.79 0.48
N GLU A 32 -11.23 9.69 -0.49
CA GLU A 32 -10.98 11.12 -0.23
C GLU A 32 -12.09 11.67 0.68
N GLU A 33 -11.69 12.37 1.74
CA GLU A 33 -12.60 12.97 2.70
C GLU A 33 -12.09 14.35 3.12
N GLU A 34 -13.01 15.31 3.25
CA GLU A 34 -12.73 16.59 3.89
C GLU A 34 -12.92 16.45 5.40
N VAL A 35 -11.86 16.72 6.17
CA VAL A 35 -11.82 16.57 7.63
C VAL A 35 -11.66 17.96 8.25
N THR A 36 -12.46 18.26 9.27
CA THR A 36 -12.29 19.46 10.10
C THR A 36 -11.73 19.05 11.46
N ASP A 37 -10.52 19.49 11.79
CA ASP A 37 -9.87 19.27 13.08
C ASP A 37 -9.29 20.59 13.62
N ASP A 38 -9.46 20.83 14.92
CA ASP A 38 -9.01 22.05 15.62
C ASP A 38 -9.30 23.41 14.93
N GLY A 39 -10.35 23.46 14.11
CA GLY A 39 -10.79 24.66 13.39
C GLY A 39 -10.14 24.86 12.01
N GLU A 40 -9.30 23.91 11.59
CA GLU A 40 -8.72 23.83 10.25
C GLU A 40 -9.44 22.73 9.45
N THR A 41 -9.59 22.93 8.14
CA THR A 41 -10.23 21.96 7.24
C THR A 41 -9.22 21.55 6.19
N PHE A 42 -9.01 20.25 6.04
CA PHE A 42 -8.02 19.67 5.12
C PHE A 42 -8.59 18.42 4.45
N MET A 43 -8.00 18.05 3.32
CA MET A 43 -8.31 16.80 2.63
C MET A 43 -7.49 15.66 3.20
N ALA A 44 -8.10 14.49 3.32
CA ALA A 44 -7.49 13.29 3.85
C ALA A 44 -7.88 12.05 3.03
N LEU A 45 -7.11 10.97 3.18
CA LEU A 45 -7.48 9.65 2.68
C LEU A 45 -7.96 8.78 3.84
N ARG A 46 -9.19 8.28 3.76
CA ARG A 46 -9.79 7.39 4.75
C ARG A 46 -9.72 5.93 4.32
N CYS A 47 -9.32 5.07 5.23
CA CYS A 47 -9.33 3.62 5.02
C CYS A 47 -10.72 3.04 5.26
N PRO A 48 -11.37 2.41 4.25
CA PRO A 48 -12.72 1.87 4.39
C PRO A 48 -12.80 0.60 5.26
N ARG A 49 -11.66 0.06 5.69
CA ARG A 49 -11.59 -1.16 6.52
C ARG A 49 -11.55 -0.88 8.01
N CYS A 50 -10.74 0.10 8.42
CA CYS A 50 -10.58 0.47 9.83
C CYS A 50 -11.16 1.84 10.20
N ASP A 51 -11.67 2.59 9.21
CA ASP A 51 -12.19 3.94 9.38
C ASP A 51 -11.15 4.98 9.86
N GLY A 52 -9.87 4.59 9.84
CA GLY A 52 -8.74 5.48 10.14
C GLY A 52 -8.35 6.35 8.95
N ILE A 53 -7.85 7.54 9.25
CA ILE A 53 -7.23 8.45 8.28
C ILE A 53 -5.77 8.01 8.08
N VAL A 54 -5.36 7.87 6.82
CA VAL A 54 -3.96 7.67 6.41
C VAL A 54 -3.15 8.85 6.90
N SER A 55 -2.01 8.58 7.52
CA SER A 55 -1.03 9.53 8.05
C SER A 55 0.34 9.29 7.39
N ASP A 56 1.33 10.10 7.75
CA ASP A 56 2.71 9.90 7.30
C ASP A 56 3.24 8.54 7.78
N GLY A 57 3.80 7.75 6.86
CA GLY A 57 4.41 6.46 7.18
C GLY A 57 3.47 5.34 7.64
N ASP A 58 2.15 5.47 7.45
CA ASP A 58 1.18 4.41 7.80
C ASP A 58 0.52 3.74 6.59
N LEU A 59 0.79 4.21 5.37
CA LEU A 59 0.45 3.52 4.13
C LEU A 59 1.73 2.99 3.49
N PHE A 60 1.73 1.70 3.16
CA PHE A 60 2.89 1.03 2.59
C PHE A 60 2.60 0.52 1.18
N ALA A 61 3.49 0.80 0.25
CA ALA A 61 3.56 0.07 -1.02
C ALA A 61 4.38 -1.21 -0.82
N ILE A 62 3.77 -2.38 -1.07
CA ILE A 62 4.37 -3.69 -0.83
C ILE A 62 4.71 -4.37 -2.15
N SER A 63 5.98 -4.71 -2.33
CA SER A 63 6.48 -5.39 -3.53
C SER A 63 6.32 -6.93 -3.47
N PRO A 64 6.47 -7.64 -4.59
CA PRO A 64 6.48 -9.11 -4.62
C PRO A 64 7.58 -9.75 -3.76
N ALA A 65 8.67 -9.03 -3.50
CA ALA A 65 9.75 -9.46 -2.61
C ALA A 65 9.44 -9.20 -1.12
N GLU A 66 8.21 -8.80 -0.80
CA GLU A 66 7.77 -8.42 0.55
C GLU A 66 8.59 -7.27 1.14
N HIS A 67 9.13 -6.38 0.29
CA HIS A 67 9.67 -5.10 0.72
C HIS A 67 8.56 -4.05 0.82
N TRP A 68 8.71 -3.16 1.80
CA TRP A 68 7.70 -2.20 2.23
C TRP A 68 8.32 -0.81 2.07
N ALA A 69 7.64 0.06 1.34
CA ALA A 69 8.01 1.47 1.23
C ALA A 69 6.91 2.30 1.91
N PRO A 70 7.25 3.09 2.94
CA PRO A 70 6.28 3.97 3.60
C PRO A 70 5.93 5.15 2.68
N ASN A 71 4.72 5.67 2.82
CA ASN A 71 4.30 6.88 2.14
C ASN A 71 4.84 8.14 2.84
N GLU A 72 5.04 9.19 2.05
CA GLU A 72 4.95 10.56 2.57
C GLU A 72 3.45 10.93 2.66
N TYR A 73 3.07 11.66 3.71
CA TYR A 73 1.68 12.15 3.82
C TYR A 73 1.30 13.03 2.61
N PRO A 74 0.15 12.79 1.96
CA PRO A 74 -0.28 13.61 0.83
C PRO A 74 -0.58 15.05 1.30
N ASP A 75 0.06 16.01 0.66
CA ASP A 75 -0.19 17.45 0.85
C ASP A 75 -1.26 17.99 -0.12
N ASP A 76 -1.56 19.28 -0.06
CA ASP A 76 -2.56 19.91 -0.93
C ASP A 76 -2.27 19.68 -2.43
N ASP A 77 -1.00 19.74 -2.84
CA ASP A 77 -0.56 19.48 -4.23
C ASP A 77 -0.84 18.02 -4.63
N SER A 78 -0.62 17.09 -3.70
CA SER A 78 -0.91 15.67 -3.86
C SER A 78 -2.40 15.41 -4.12
N PHE A 79 -3.32 16.12 -3.45
CA PHE A 79 -4.75 15.99 -3.72
C PHE A 79 -5.16 16.61 -5.06
N ASP A 80 -4.63 17.78 -5.41
CA ASP A 80 -4.88 18.46 -6.69
C ASP A 80 -4.40 17.63 -7.89
N HIS A 81 -3.28 16.94 -7.72
CA HIS A 81 -2.66 16.11 -8.75
C HIS A 81 -2.96 14.62 -8.64
N ARG A 82 -3.65 14.20 -7.56
CA ARG A 82 -3.99 12.80 -7.24
C ARG A 82 -2.74 11.93 -7.23
N ARG A 83 -1.81 12.26 -6.35
CA ARG A 83 -0.51 11.59 -6.23
C ARG A 83 -0.25 11.20 -4.79
N ILE A 84 0.49 10.13 -4.62
CA ILE A 84 1.07 9.76 -3.33
C ILE A 84 2.52 9.38 -3.55
N TYR A 85 3.39 9.86 -2.66
CA TYR A 85 4.81 9.60 -2.74
C TYR A 85 5.16 8.45 -1.80
N PHE A 86 6.03 7.56 -2.26
CA PHE A 86 6.61 6.48 -1.45
C PHE A 86 8.11 6.62 -1.40
N ASP A 87 8.67 6.56 -0.19
CA ASP A 87 10.10 6.62 0.06
C ASP A 87 10.75 5.27 -0.31
N SER A 88 11.60 5.32 -1.34
CA SER A 88 12.37 4.17 -1.81
C SER A 88 13.87 4.28 -1.51
N GLU A 89 14.32 5.26 -0.71
CA GLU A 89 15.76 5.51 -0.47
C GLU A 89 16.49 4.25 0.03
N GLU A 90 15.87 3.49 0.92
CA GLU A 90 16.45 2.24 1.41
C GLU A 90 16.47 1.13 0.35
N ARG A 91 15.57 1.20 -0.65
CA ARG A 91 15.32 0.15 -1.65
C ARG A 91 14.97 0.78 -3.02
N PRO A 92 15.91 1.44 -3.70
CA PRO A 92 15.64 2.19 -4.94
C PRO A 92 15.29 1.31 -6.15
N TYR A 93 15.37 -0.01 -5.98
CA TYR A 93 15.00 -1.02 -6.99
C TYR A 93 13.64 -1.65 -6.68
N LEU A 94 12.78 -0.98 -5.91
CA LEU A 94 11.41 -1.43 -5.72
C LEU A 94 10.65 -1.13 -7.03
N GLU A 95 10.66 -2.09 -7.94
CA GLU A 95 10.22 -1.86 -9.33
C GLU A 95 8.70 -1.98 -9.52
N GLU A 96 7.96 -2.51 -8.54
CA GLU A 96 6.54 -2.80 -8.68
C GLU A 96 5.82 -2.89 -7.32
N THR A 97 4.75 -2.11 -7.16
CA THR A 97 3.76 -2.32 -6.09
C THR A 97 2.88 -3.52 -6.43
N MET A 98 2.85 -4.51 -5.55
CA MET A 98 1.92 -5.64 -5.63
C MET A 98 0.57 -5.30 -4.98
N TYR A 99 0.60 -4.63 -3.82
CA TYR A 99 -0.59 -4.11 -3.13
C TYR A 99 -0.19 -3.01 -2.13
N TYR A 100 -1.17 -2.21 -1.69
CA TYR A 100 -0.98 -1.23 -0.61
C TYR A 100 -1.54 -1.77 0.71
N SER A 101 -0.95 -1.37 1.83
CA SER A 101 -1.41 -1.71 3.17
C SER A 101 -1.46 -0.48 4.06
N HIS A 102 -2.62 -0.23 4.69
CA HIS A 102 -2.78 0.83 5.68
C HIS A 102 -2.69 0.28 7.12
N GLY A 103 -1.90 0.96 7.97
CA GLY A 103 -1.62 0.62 9.36
C GLY A 103 -0.41 -0.31 9.55
N ASP A 104 -0.05 -0.55 10.81
CA ASP A 104 1.06 -1.44 11.20
C ASP A 104 0.83 -2.90 10.80
N ALA A 105 1.91 -3.61 10.49
CA ALA A 105 1.92 -5.02 10.08
C ALA A 105 1.05 -5.93 10.99
N PRO A 106 0.06 -6.68 10.45
CA PRO A 106 -0.12 -7.00 9.03
C PRO A 106 -0.94 -5.98 8.21
N GLY A 107 -1.45 -4.92 8.83
CA GLY A 107 -2.19 -3.84 8.20
C GLY A 107 -3.48 -4.25 7.49
N HIS A 108 -4.05 -3.32 6.74
CA HIS A 108 -5.26 -3.47 5.97
C HIS A 108 -4.98 -3.27 4.49
N ALA A 109 -5.05 -4.35 3.70
CA ALA A 109 -4.86 -4.26 2.26
C ALA A 109 -5.92 -3.36 1.60
N VAL A 110 -5.46 -2.35 0.87
CA VAL A 110 -6.25 -1.29 0.23
C VAL A 110 -5.73 -1.00 -1.18
N SER A 111 -6.46 -0.19 -1.92
CA SER A 111 -6.04 0.40 -3.19
C SER A 111 -6.04 1.92 -3.09
N LEU A 112 -5.26 2.60 -3.93
CA LEU A 112 -5.38 4.05 -4.07
C LEU A 112 -6.76 4.42 -4.65
N PRO A 113 -7.25 5.64 -4.40
CA PRO A 113 -8.49 6.11 -5.02
C PRO A 113 -8.38 6.15 -6.56
N ASP A 114 -9.52 6.11 -7.23
CA ASP A 114 -9.54 6.10 -8.69
C ASP A 114 -8.85 7.35 -9.28
N GLY A 115 -7.89 7.11 -10.18
CA GLY A 115 -7.14 8.17 -10.84
C GLY A 115 -5.96 8.71 -10.04
N TRP A 116 -5.67 8.15 -8.86
CA TRP A 116 -4.42 8.41 -8.16
C TRP A 116 -3.27 7.64 -8.78
N THR A 117 -2.07 8.24 -8.74
CA THR A 117 -0.82 7.60 -9.16
C THR A 117 0.17 7.56 -8.00
N GLU A 118 1.00 6.52 -7.97
CA GLU A 118 2.17 6.48 -7.10
C GLU A 118 3.35 7.18 -7.77
N ASP A 119 4.11 7.94 -6.99
CA ASP A 119 5.40 8.50 -7.37
C ASP A 119 6.45 7.99 -6.35
N TRP A 120 7.70 7.82 -6.79
CA TRP A 120 8.78 7.27 -5.98
C TRP A 120 9.89 8.30 -5.81
N THR A 121 10.36 8.46 -4.57
CA THR A 121 11.49 9.33 -4.20
C THR A 121 12.70 8.53 -3.75
#